data_AF-A0A948DY43-F1
#
_entry.id   AF-A0A948DY43-F1
#
_cell.length_a   1.000
_cell.length_b   1.000
_cell.length_c   1.000
_cell.angle_alpha   90.00
_cell.angle_beta   90.00
_cell.angle_gamma   90.00
#
_symmetry.space_group_name_H-M   'P 1'
#
loop_
_entity.id
_entity.type
_entity.pdbx_description
1 polymer ?
#
loop_
_entity_poly.entity_id
_entity_poly.type
_entity_poly.pdbx_seq_one_letter_code
_entity_poly.pdbx_strand_id
1 'polypeptide(L)'
;MKFFWIFIVVSLACVLPGASFSVRAQSGNEVNRTIEELQTKIRDLQGQENSLARQIKILDSQISLSSLKIATMKMAIEKLASEIAVLNSEIDRLEDDKTKRLQLALHRIPESYKRSRISPFGLLFLSSSFSDFLTRTKYLERVQEEDAKVYQQLQLTQNDLSDRRQTREKKKGEQESLKRQLEQEMVAYNRQKKEKQSILEQTRSSEAVYQQLLAQALAEKQALERAIVEGVEIGPVKRGEPIALVGNTGYPGCSTGSHLHFEIRNNNAWVDPAGYLSGKTIYDEQTQSNWTVGSGDWGWPLEDTIRLTQRFGHTQWSYRYTYSGGIHTGFDMLSSASDVIRAPKDGKLYSSSQVCGGGSIIKIKYIDHSEGLVSFYLHVQ
;
A
#
# COMPACT_ATOMS: atom_id res chain seq x y z
N MET A 1 47.59 -30.42 -36.92
CA MET A 1 46.27 -30.72 -36.33
C MET A 1 46.47 -30.90 -34.83
N LYS A 2 45.91 -30.16 -33.88
CA LYS A 2 44.90 -29.10 -33.83
C LYS A 2 45.32 -28.19 -32.64
N PHE A 3 45.30 -26.88 -32.85
CA PHE A 3 45.31 -25.89 -31.77
C PHE A 3 43.98 -25.99 -31.01
N PHE A 4 44.01 -26.10 -29.68
CA PHE A 4 42.82 -25.99 -28.84
C PHE A 4 42.97 -24.74 -27.96
N TRP A 5 42.30 -23.68 -28.38
CA TRP A 5 42.12 -22.45 -27.61
C TRP A 5 41.12 -22.71 -26.50
N ILE A 6 41.55 -22.63 -25.24
CA ILE A 6 40.64 -22.57 -24.08
C ILE A 6 40.41 -21.09 -23.78
N PHE A 7 39.23 -20.59 -24.18
CA PHE A 7 38.72 -19.30 -23.73
C PHE A 7 38.35 -19.40 -22.24
N ILE A 8 39.12 -18.70 -21.40
CA ILE A 8 38.76 -18.42 -20.01
C ILE A 8 37.71 -17.29 -20.06
N VAL A 9 36.44 -17.63 -19.88
CA VAL A 9 35.39 -16.65 -19.59
C VAL A 9 35.48 -16.32 -18.10
N VAL A 10 36.20 -15.24 -17.77
CA VAL A 10 36.12 -14.60 -16.46
C VAL A 10 34.77 -13.89 -16.39
N SER A 11 33.76 -14.53 -15.80
CA SER A 11 32.53 -13.81 -15.43
C SER A 11 32.83 -12.99 -14.18
N LEU A 12 32.98 -11.69 -14.39
CA LEU A 12 33.07 -10.68 -13.36
C LEU A 12 31.68 -10.57 -12.70
N ALA A 13 31.42 -11.43 -11.71
CA ALA A 13 30.27 -11.29 -10.83
C ALA A 13 30.50 -10.05 -9.96
N CYS A 14 29.94 -8.92 -10.38
CA CYS A 14 29.83 -7.71 -9.59
C CYS A 14 28.94 -8.01 -8.38
N VAL A 15 29.55 -8.40 -7.26
CA VAL A 15 28.91 -8.51 -5.96
C VAL A 15 28.62 -7.09 -5.49
N LEU A 16 27.44 -6.58 -5.83
CA LEU A 16 26.88 -5.44 -5.12
C LEU A 16 26.63 -5.88 -3.68
N PRO A 17 27.08 -5.12 -2.67
CA PRO A 17 26.69 -5.37 -1.29
C PRO A 17 25.21 -5.04 -1.16
N GLY A 18 24.36 -6.05 -1.36
CA GLY A 18 22.99 -6.01 -0.92
C GLY A 18 23.02 -5.79 0.59
N ALA A 19 22.53 -4.63 1.03
CA ALA A 19 22.35 -4.30 2.43
C ALA A 19 21.57 -5.44 3.09
N SER A 20 22.31 -6.33 3.75
CA SER A 20 21.75 -7.31 4.64
C SER A 20 21.30 -6.53 5.86
N PHE A 21 20.03 -6.14 5.86
CA PHE A 21 19.35 -5.70 7.07
C PHE A 21 19.35 -6.90 8.01
N SER A 22 20.35 -6.95 8.88
CA SER A 22 20.35 -7.85 10.04
C SER A 22 19.22 -7.39 10.95
N VAL A 23 18.04 -7.99 10.82
CA VAL A 23 16.95 -7.85 11.79
C VAL A 23 17.36 -8.66 13.02
N ARG A 24 18.14 -8.01 13.89
CA ARG A 24 18.43 -8.50 15.24
C ARG A 24 17.14 -8.41 16.03
N ALA A 25 16.69 -9.55 16.55
CA ALA A 25 15.46 -9.79 17.31
C ALA A 25 14.92 -8.54 18.05
N GLN A 26 14.01 -7.80 17.41
CA GLN A 26 13.12 -6.89 18.12
C GLN A 26 12.09 -7.72 18.88
N SER A 27 11.88 -7.37 20.15
CA SER A 27 10.88 -7.97 21.02
C SER A 27 9.53 -8.08 20.29
N GLY A 28 8.82 -9.21 20.43
CA GLY A 28 7.51 -9.41 19.79
C GLY A 28 6.50 -8.29 20.07
N ASN A 29 6.66 -7.56 21.19
CA ASN A 29 5.87 -6.37 21.51
C ASN A 29 6.17 -5.17 20.58
N GLU A 30 7.42 -5.00 20.15
CA GLU A 30 7.85 -3.90 19.29
C GLU A 30 7.39 -4.11 17.84
N VAL A 31 7.41 -5.36 17.36
CA VAL A 31 6.86 -5.75 16.06
C VAL A 31 5.34 -5.57 16.02
N ASN A 32 4.63 -5.97 17.09
CA ASN A 32 3.18 -5.77 17.18
C ASN A 32 2.81 -4.28 17.22
N ARG A 33 3.56 -3.46 17.96
CA ARG A 33 3.36 -2.00 17.98
C ARG A 33 3.54 -1.39 16.59
N THR A 34 4.58 -1.82 15.86
CA THR A 34 4.84 -1.37 14.49
C THR A 34 3.73 -1.76 13.52
N ILE A 35 3.13 -2.96 13.71
CA ILE A 35 1.97 -3.41 12.92
C ILE A 35 0.75 -2.49 13.16
N GLU A 36 0.44 -2.16 14.42
CA GLU A 36 -0.67 -1.27 14.77
C GLU A 36 -0.48 0.16 14.25
N GLU A 37 0.74 0.68 14.35
CA GLU A 37 1.13 1.99 13.81
C GLU A 37 0.93 2.02 12.28
N LEU A 38 1.39 0.99 11.55
CA LEU A 38 1.21 0.89 10.10
C LEU A 38 -0.27 0.74 9.71
N GLN A 39 -1.06 -0.03 10.46
CA GLN A 39 -2.50 -0.17 10.22
C GLN A 39 -3.25 1.16 10.40
N THR A 40 -2.87 1.94 11.42
CA THR A 40 -3.45 3.27 11.66
C THR A 40 -3.07 4.22 10.54
N LYS A 41 -1.80 4.25 10.15
CA LYS A 41 -1.31 5.05 9.02
C LYS A 41 -2.02 4.72 7.70
N ILE A 42 -2.31 3.44 7.45
CA ILE A 42 -3.09 3.02 6.26
C ILE A 42 -4.52 3.58 6.32
N ARG A 43 -5.20 3.54 7.48
CA ARG A 43 -6.54 4.10 7.66
C ARG A 43 -6.58 5.62 7.47
N ASP A 44 -5.61 6.33 8.03
CA ASP A 44 -5.51 7.78 7.89
C ASP A 44 -5.28 8.17 6.43
N LEU A 45 -4.37 7.46 5.75
CA LEU A 45 -4.16 7.63 4.32
C LEU A 45 -5.42 7.25 3.53
N GLN A 46 -6.26 6.32 3.98
CA GLN A 46 -7.50 5.95 3.29
C GLN A 46 -8.58 7.05 3.32
N GLY A 47 -8.59 7.92 4.33
CA GLY A 47 -9.57 9.01 4.49
C GLY A 47 -9.24 10.33 3.80
N GLN A 48 -8.07 10.45 3.14
CA GLN A 48 -7.63 11.66 2.45
C GLN A 48 -8.04 11.67 0.96
N GLU A 49 -7.83 12.79 0.25
CA GLU A 49 -8.20 12.95 -1.17
C GLU A 49 -7.48 11.93 -2.11
N ASN A 50 -8.09 11.56 -3.24
CA ASN A 50 -7.57 10.51 -4.15
C ASN A 50 -6.43 11.05 -5.05
N SER A 51 -5.17 10.64 -4.79
CA SER A 51 -4.01 10.94 -5.66
C SER A 51 -3.10 9.72 -5.88
N LEU A 52 -2.35 9.72 -6.99
CA LEU A 52 -1.37 8.65 -7.31
C LEU A 52 -0.26 8.55 -6.25
N ALA A 53 0.24 9.69 -5.76
CA ALA A 53 1.24 9.74 -4.69
C ALA A 53 0.73 9.10 -3.38
N ARG A 54 -0.56 9.28 -3.07
CA ARG A 54 -1.21 8.61 -1.94
C ARG A 54 -1.33 7.11 -2.17
N GLN A 55 -1.73 6.66 -3.36
CA GLN A 55 -1.83 5.23 -3.68
C GLN A 55 -0.47 4.52 -3.51
N ILE A 56 0.62 5.16 -3.95
CA ILE A 56 1.99 4.66 -3.73
C ILE A 56 2.32 4.56 -2.23
N LYS A 57 2.02 5.60 -1.44
CA LYS A 57 2.25 5.59 0.03
C LYS A 57 1.45 4.50 0.76
N ILE A 58 0.21 4.25 0.31
CA ILE A 58 -0.63 3.16 0.84
C ILE A 58 0.02 1.81 0.50
N LEU A 59 0.41 1.60 -0.75
CA LEU A 59 1.06 0.36 -1.18
C LEU A 59 2.40 0.13 -0.48
N ASP A 60 3.20 1.17 -0.23
CA ASP A 60 4.43 1.06 0.55
C ASP A 60 4.19 0.62 1.98
N SER A 61 3.20 1.22 2.64
CA SER A 61 2.81 0.87 4.01
C SER A 61 2.26 -0.57 4.08
N GLN A 62 1.48 -0.98 3.07
CA GLN A 62 0.96 -2.34 2.95
C GLN A 62 2.07 -3.37 2.70
N ILE A 63 3.02 -3.10 1.79
CA ILE A 63 4.17 -3.98 1.51
C ILE A 63 5.02 -4.14 2.76
N SER A 64 5.25 -3.07 3.52
CA SER A 64 5.99 -3.11 4.79
C SER A 64 5.27 -3.97 5.83
N LEU A 65 3.96 -3.77 6.00
CA LEU A 65 3.12 -4.56 6.90
C LEU A 65 3.13 -6.05 6.52
N SER A 66 2.90 -6.38 5.26
CA SER A 66 2.92 -7.75 4.73
C SER A 66 4.30 -8.40 4.95
N SER A 67 5.39 -7.66 4.74
CA SER A 67 6.76 -8.14 5.01
C SER A 67 6.98 -8.50 6.49
N LEU A 68 6.49 -7.67 7.41
CA LEU A 68 6.59 -7.92 8.86
C LEU A 68 5.75 -9.12 9.28
N LYS A 69 4.54 -9.27 8.74
CA LYS A 69 3.69 -10.45 8.97
C LYS A 69 4.34 -11.73 8.47
N ILE A 70 4.89 -11.71 7.25
CA ILE A 70 5.64 -12.84 6.67
C ILE A 70 6.79 -13.25 7.58
N ALA A 71 7.59 -12.29 8.05
CA ALA A 71 8.71 -12.56 8.95
C ALA A 71 8.22 -13.17 10.28
N THR A 72 7.16 -12.62 10.86
CA THR A 72 6.57 -13.12 12.12
C THR A 72 6.01 -14.53 11.98
N MET A 73 5.29 -14.81 10.88
CA MET A 73 4.76 -16.14 10.57
C MET A 73 5.87 -17.17 10.40
N LYS A 74 6.98 -16.82 9.72
CA LYS A 74 8.14 -17.69 9.59
C LYS A 74 8.76 -18.03 10.94
N MET A 75 8.97 -17.04 11.81
CA MET A 75 9.47 -17.28 13.17
C MET A 75 8.53 -18.19 13.97
N ALA A 76 7.22 -18.01 13.86
CA ALA A 76 6.25 -18.87 14.54
C ALA A 76 6.27 -20.31 14.01
N ILE A 77 6.41 -20.50 12.69
CA ILE A 77 6.55 -21.82 12.06
C ILE A 77 7.83 -22.52 12.51
N GLU A 78 8.95 -21.79 12.60
CA GLU A 78 10.23 -22.32 13.09
C GLU A 78 10.15 -22.72 14.57
N LYS A 79 9.51 -21.89 15.40
CA LYS A 79 9.26 -22.22 16.81
C LYS A 79 8.43 -23.49 16.96
N LEU A 80 7.31 -23.59 16.23
CA LEU A 80 6.49 -24.80 16.21
C LEU A 80 7.26 -26.03 15.70
N ALA A 81 8.13 -25.86 14.69
CA ALA A 81 8.97 -26.95 14.20
C ALA A 81 9.91 -27.46 15.30
N SER A 82 10.54 -26.56 16.06
CA SER A 82 11.39 -26.92 17.20
C SER A 82 10.61 -27.63 18.31
N GLU A 83 9.41 -27.14 18.66
CA GLU A 83 8.56 -27.78 19.67
C GLU A 83 8.09 -29.18 19.24
N ILE A 84 7.74 -29.35 17.96
CA ILE A 84 7.37 -30.66 17.39
C ILE A 84 8.56 -31.62 17.40
N ALA A 85 9.77 -31.14 17.12
CA ALA A 85 10.98 -31.95 17.16
C ALA A 85 11.26 -32.49 18.58
N VAL A 86 11.14 -31.63 19.60
CA VAL A 86 11.25 -32.03 21.01
C VAL A 86 10.19 -33.07 21.36
N LEU A 87 8.92 -32.85 20.99
CA LEU A 87 7.83 -33.80 21.23
C LEU A 87 8.07 -35.16 20.57
N ASN A 88 8.63 -35.19 19.36
CA ASN A 88 8.98 -36.46 18.70
C ASN A 88 10.04 -37.21 19.50
N SER A 89 11.12 -36.54 19.91
CA SER A 89 12.15 -37.18 20.74
C SER A 89 11.62 -37.69 22.09
N GLU A 90 10.65 -37.00 22.67
CA GLU A 90 9.97 -37.45 23.90
C GLU A 90 9.06 -38.65 23.67
N ILE A 91 8.31 -38.65 22.56
CA ILE A 91 7.48 -39.80 22.15
C ILE A 91 8.35 -41.02 21.91
N ASP A 92 9.47 -40.89 21.18
CA ASP A 92 10.37 -42.01 20.89
C ASP A 92 10.90 -42.64 22.20
N ARG A 93 11.30 -41.81 23.17
CA ARG A 93 11.72 -42.28 24.51
C ARG A 93 10.60 -43.02 25.25
N LEU A 94 9.38 -42.51 25.19
CA LEU A 94 8.22 -43.14 25.84
C LEU A 94 7.81 -44.45 25.15
N GLU A 95 8.00 -44.57 23.83
CA GLU A 95 7.78 -45.82 23.09
C GLU A 95 8.76 -46.90 23.51
N ASP A 96 10.04 -46.54 23.67
CA ASP A 96 11.07 -47.44 24.20
C ASP A 96 10.74 -47.88 25.63
N ASP A 97 10.37 -46.94 26.50
CA ASP A 97 10.01 -47.23 27.90
C ASP A 97 8.75 -48.08 28.00
N LYS A 98 7.74 -47.81 27.17
CA LYS A 98 6.53 -48.64 27.05
C LYS A 98 6.91 -50.06 26.65
N THR A 99 7.80 -50.23 25.69
CA THR A 99 8.24 -51.55 25.20
C THR A 99 8.94 -52.33 26.31
N LYS A 100 9.89 -51.70 27.03
CA LYS A 100 10.59 -52.31 28.18
C LYS A 100 9.60 -52.71 29.29
N ARG A 101 8.67 -51.82 29.66
CA ARG A 101 7.66 -52.07 30.70
C ARG A 101 6.68 -53.18 30.28
N LEU A 102 6.27 -53.20 29.02
CA LEU A 102 5.39 -54.24 28.47
C LEU A 102 6.08 -55.61 28.49
N GLN A 103 7.35 -55.68 28.09
CA GLN A 103 8.12 -56.93 28.13
C GLN A 103 8.26 -57.46 29.57
N LEU A 104 8.54 -56.56 30.53
CA LEU A 104 8.59 -56.92 31.95
C LEU A 104 7.22 -57.42 32.45
N ALA A 105 6.13 -56.71 32.12
CA ALA A 105 4.78 -57.13 32.49
C ALA A 105 4.43 -58.51 31.92
N LEU A 106 4.69 -58.75 30.63
CA LEU A 106 4.45 -60.03 29.97
C LEU A 106 5.22 -61.18 30.61
N HIS A 107 6.44 -60.94 31.09
CA HIS A 107 7.22 -61.94 31.82
C HIS A 107 6.68 -62.19 33.24
N ARG A 108 6.17 -61.15 33.91
CA ARG A 108 5.65 -61.22 35.28
C ARG A 108 4.24 -61.82 35.39
N ILE A 109 3.38 -61.66 34.38
CA ILE A 109 1.99 -62.18 34.38
C ILE A 109 1.94 -63.69 34.67
N PRO A 110 2.67 -64.57 33.93
CA PRO A 110 2.65 -66.00 34.20
C PRO A 110 3.19 -66.36 35.59
N GLU A 111 4.22 -65.66 36.06
CA GLU A 111 4.82 -65.90 37.38
C GLU A 111 3.89 -65.49 38.51
N SER A 112 3.19 -64.36 38.36
CA SER A 112 2.13 -63.95 39.28
C SER A 112 0.97 -64.95 39.29
N TYR A 113 0.56 -65.47 38.12
CA TYR A 113 -0.49 -66.48 38.00
C TYR A 113 -0.14 -67.81 38.70
N LYS A 114 1.09 -68.31 38.49
CA LYS A 114 1.59 -69.52 39.18
C LYS A 114 1.60 -69.33 40.70
N ARG A 115 2.00 -68.14 41.19
CA ARG A 115 2.05 -67.80 42.62
C ARG A 115 0.67 -67.60 43.25
N SER A 116 -0.29 -67.02 42.53
CA SER A 116 -1.67 -66.84 43.01
C SER A 116 -2.40 -68.16 43.30
N ARG A 117 -1.92 -69.29 42.77
CA ARG A 117 -2.44 -70.63 43.06
C ARG A 117 -1.88 -71.23 44.36
N ILE A 118 -0.89 -70.59 44.99
CA ILE A 118 -0.34 -71.04 46.28
C ILE A 118 -1.21 -70.46 47.40
N SER A 119 -1.98 -71.32 48.06
CA SER A 119 -2.79 -70.92 49.21
C SER A 119 -1.91 -70.43 50.36
N PRO A 120 -2.28 -69.34 51.08
CA PRO A 120 -1.58 -68.89 52.29
C PRO A 120 -1.43 -70.01 53.34
N PHE A 121 -2.42 -70.90 53.43
CA PHE A 121 -2.36 -72.10 54.27
C PHE A 121 -1.32 -73.12 53.77
N GLY A 122 -1.18 -73.27 52.45
CA GLY A 122 -0.13 -74.09 51.85
C GLY A 122 1.27 -73.53 52.10
N LEU A 123 1.41 -72.19 52.11
CA LEU A 123 2.66 -71.53 52.44
C LEU A 123 3.05 -71.72 53.92
N LEU A 124 2.06 -71.74 54.82
CA LEU A 124 2.24 -72.02 56.25
C LEU A 124 2.77 -73.45 56.47
N PHE A 125 2.17 -74.46 55.84
CA PHE A 125 2.58 -75.86 55.98
C PHE A 125 3.92 -76.21 55.30
N LEU A 126 4.37 -75.42 54.33
CA LEU A 126 5.66 -75.59 53.63
C LEU A 126 6.82 -74.77 54.26
N SER A 127 6.56 -74.04 55.34
CA SER A 127 7.55 -73.22 56.04
C SER A 127 8.24 -74.00 57.17
N SER A 128 9.53 -73.75 57.41
CA SER A 128 10.32 -74.47 58.43
C SER A 128 10.19 -73.87 59.84
N SER A 129 9.66 -72.64 59.96
CA SER A 129 9.40 -71.96 61.22
C SER A 129 8.40 -70.80 61.02
N PHE A 130 7.82 -70.29 62.11
CA PHE A 130 6.94 -69.12 62.06
C PHE A 130 7.65 -67.87 61.49
N SER A 131 8.94 -67.70 61.78
CA SER A 131 9.74 -66.60 61.22
C SER A 131 9.96 -66.74 59.70
N ASP A 132 10.17 -67.96 59.20
CA ASP A 132 10.29 -68.26 57.77
C ASP A 132 8.97 -68.00 57.05
N PHE A 133 7.84 -68.42 57.64
CA PHE A 133 6.49 -68.10 57.13
C PHE A 133 6.27 -66.58 57.00
N LEU A 134 6.48 -65.83 58.09
CA LEU A 134 6.26 -64.38 58.09
C LEU A 134 7.16 -63.66 57.06
N THR A 135 8.40 -64.11 56.93
CA THR A 135 9.37 -63.58 55.97
C THR A 135 8.91 -63.83 54.52
N ARG A 136 8.48 -65.07 54.20
CA ARG A 136 7.97 -65.41 52.86
C ARG A 136 6.68 -64.67 52.51
N THR A 137 5.78 -64.52 53.46
CA THR A 137 4.54 -63.73 53.30
C THR A 137 4.86 -62.27 52.99
N LYS A 138 5.77 -61.65 53.75
CA LYS A 138 6.22 -60.27 53.50
C LYS A 138 6.90 -60.11 52.13
N TYR A 139 7.72 -61.09 51.70
CA TYR A 139 8.32 -61.07 50.37
C TYR A 139 7.27 -61.19 49.26
N LEU A 140 6.26 -62.04 49.46
CA LEU A 140 5.18 -62.21 48.49
C LEU A 140 4.36 -60.93 48.34
N GLU A 141 3.99 -60.28 49.45
CA GLU A 141 3.32 -58.97 49.44
C GLU A 141 4.17 -57.93 48.69
N ARG A 142 5.47 -57.84 48.99
CA ARG A 142 6.37 -56.92 48.31
C ARG A 142 6.46 -57.17 46.81
N VAL A 143 6.46 -58.44 46.38
CA VAL A 143 6.45 -58.80 44.95
C VAL A 143 5.14 -58.41 44.29
N GLN A 144 3.99 -58.63 44.95
CA GLN A 144 2.69 -58.21 44.43
C GLN A 144 2.58 -56.69 44.29
N GLU A 145 3.08 -55.93 45.26
CA GLU A 145 3.15 -54.46 45.17
C GLU A 145 4.02 -54.00 43.99
N GLU A 146 5.19 -54.60 43.78
CA GLU A 146 6.06 -54.24 42.66
C GLU A 146 5.45 -54.63 41.31
N ASP A 147 4.81 -55.79 41.21
CA ASP A 147 4.08 -56.19 40.02
C ASP A 147 2.92 -55.20 39.74
N ALA A 148 2.17 -54.77 40.77
CA ALA A 148 1.12 -53.74 40.65
C ALA A 148 1.66 -52.38 40.15
N LYS A 149 2.81 -51.95 40.67
CA LYS A 149 3.49 -50.72 40.20
C LYS A 149 3.90 -50.80 38.74
N VAL A 150 4.37 -51.95 38.26
CA VAL A 150 4.73 -52.12 36.83
C VAL A 150 3.51 -51.90 35.94
N TYR A 151 2.34 -52.43 36.29
CA TYR A 151 1.10 -52.18 35.54
C TYR A 151 0.66 -50.72 35.59
N GLN A 152 0.70 -50.10 36.78
CA GLN A 152 0.35 -48.68 36.94
C GLN A 152 1.28 -47.80 36.10
N GLN A 153 2.58 -48.07 36.13
CA GLN A 153 3.58 -47.35 35.33
C GLN A 153 3.38 -47.56 33.83
N LEU A 154 3.00 -48.77 33.40
CA LEU A 154 2.67 -49.03 32.00
C LEU A 154 1.44 -48.24 31.55
N GLN A 155 0.39 -48.19 32.38
CA GLN A 155 -0.82 -47.41 32.09
C GLN A 155 -0.51 -45.91 32.02
N LEU A 156 0.27 -45.38 32.97
CA LEU A 156 0.71 -43.98 32.95
C LEU A 156 1.52 -43.65 31.69
N THR A 157 2.46 -44.52 31.28
CA THR A 157 3.21 -44.33 30.03
C THR A 157 2.30 -44.36 28.82
N GLN A 158 1.29 -45.23 28.78
CA GLN A 158 0.34 -45.27 27.67
C GLN A 158 -0.48 -43.99 27.57
N ASN A 159 -0.92 -43.45 28.72
CA ASN A 159 -1.65 -42.19 28.77
C ASN A 159 -0.77 -41.01 28.34
N ASP A 160 0.44 -40.86 28.90
CA ASP A 160 1.38 -39.78 28.53
C ASP A 160 1.74 -39.83 27.03
N LEU A 161 1.97 -41.04 26.50
CA LEU A 161 2.20 -41.24 25.08
C LEU A 161 1.00 -40.78 24.22
N SER A 162 -0.22 -41.11 24.64
CA SER A 162 -1.44 -40.65 23.96
C SER A 162 -1.55 -39.13 23.97
N ASP A 163 -1.34 -38.50 25.13
CA ASP A 163 -1.44 -37.05 25.33
C ASP A 163 -0.38 -36.29 24.51
N ARG A 164 0.86 -36.79 24.48
CA ARG A 164 1.93 -36.21 23.65
C ARG A 164 1.67 -36.36 22.16
N ARG A 165 1.16 -37.52 21.73
CA ARG A 165 0.77 -37.73 20.32
C ARG A 165 -0.35 -36.76 19.92
N GLN A 166 -1.36 -36.57 20.77
CA GLN A 166 -2.45 -35.62 20.53
C GLN A 166 -1.93 -34.17 20.47
N THR A 167 -1.04 -33.79 21.39
CA THR A 167 -0.43 -32.45 21.44
C THR A 167 0.41 -32.18 20.19
N ARG A 168 1.21 -33.16 19.77
CA ARG A 168 1.98 -33.09 18.52
C ARG A 168 1.06 -32.91 17.31
N GLU A 169 -0.03 -33.66 17.23
CA GLU A 169 -0.97 -33.57 16.10
C GLU A 169 -1.64 -32.20 16.04
N LYS A 170 -2.05 -31.66 17.19
CA LYS A 170 -2.58 -30.29 17.29
C LYS A 170 -1.56 -29.26 16.79
N LYS A 171 -0.30 -29.33 17.25
CA LYS A 171 0.77 -28.42 16.82
C LYS A 171 1.10 -28.55 15.33
N LYS A 172 1.07 -29.76 14.78
CA LYS A 172 1.21 -29.98 13.33
C LYS A 172 0.07 -29.31 12.55
N GLY A 173 -1.17 -29.44 13.03
CA GLY A 173 -2.33 -28.76 12.44
C GLY A 173 -2.18 -27.23 12.46
N GLU A 174 -1.74 -26.67 13.59
CA GLU A 174 -1.45 -25.23 13.73
C GLU A 174 -0.33 -24.79 12.76
N GLN A 175 0.74 -25.58 12.64
CA GLN A 175 1.85 -25.30 11.73
C GLN A 175 1.41 -25.30 10.26
N GLU A 176 0.62 -26.29 9.83
CA GLU A 176 0.08 -26.37 8.47
C GLU A 176 -0.88 -25.21 8.16
N SER A 177 -1.71 -24.82 9.13
CA SER A 177 -2.56 -23.64 9.00
C SER A 177 -1.74 -22.36 8.79
N LEU A 178 -0.68 -22.16 9.59
CA LEU A 178 0.23 -21.02 9.44
C LEU A 178 0.98 -21.03 8.11
N LYS A 179 1.40 -22.20 7.60
CA LYS A 179 2.02 -22.31 6.26
C LYS A 179 1.07 -21.86 5.15
N ARG A 180 -0.21 -22.27 5.21
CA ARG A 180 -1.24 -21.83 4.24
C ARG A 180 -1.47 -20.31 4.31
N GLN A 181 -1.52 -19.74 5.51
CA GLN A 181 -1.64 -18.28 5.69
C GLN A 181 -0.40 -17.56 5.13
N LEU A 182 0.79 -18.09 5.37
CA LEU A 182 2.04 -17.55 4.82
C LEU A 182 2.04 -17.54 3.29
N GLU A 183 1.59 -18.61 2.65
CA GLU A 183 1.45 -18.67 1.19
C GLU A 183 0.48 -17.60 0.66
N GLN A 184 -0.69 -17.46 1.30
CA GLN A 184 -1.66 -16.42 0.94
C GLN A 184 -1.09 -15.00 1.11
N GLU A 185 -0.38 -14.74 2.21
CA GLU A 185 0.26 -13.44 2.46
C GLU A 185 1.37 -13.15 1.44
N MET A 186 2.16 -14.17 1.04
CA MET A 186 3.18 -14.06 0.00
C MET A 186 2.58 -13.75 -1.38
N VAL A 187 1.45 -14.35 -1.73
CA VAL A 187 0.72 -14.02 -2.97
C VAL A 187 0.23 -12.56 -2.93
N ALA A 188 -0.37 -12.12 -1.82
CA ALA A 188 -0.83 -10.75 -1.65
C ALA A 188 0.33 -9.74 -1.71
N TYR A 189 1.45 -10.04 -1.05
CA TYR A 189 2.68 -9.24 -1.08
C TYR A 189 3.24 -9.07 -2.50
N ASN A 190 3.33 -10.16 -3.26
CA ASN A 190 3.81 -10.12 -4.65
C ASN A 190 2.85 -9.35 -5.56
N ARG A 191 1.53 -9.48 -5.34
CA ARG A 191 0.52 -8.69 -6.05
C ARG A 191 0.70 -7.20 -5.75
N GLN A 192 0.84 -6.80 -4.49
CA GLN A 192 1.06 -5.41 -4.08
C GLN A 192 2.34 -4.82 -4.70
N LYS A 193 3.44 -5.60 -4.76
CA LYS A 193 4.66 -5.20 -5.44
C LYS A 193 4.46 -4.99 -6.94
N LYS A 194 3.75 -5.90 -7.60
CA LYS A 194 3.45 -5.79 -9.04
C LYS A 194 2.53 -4.61 -9.35
N GLU A 195 1.55 -4.36 -8.50
CA GLU A 195 0.64 -3.22 -8.58
C GLU A 195 1.40 -1.91 -8.38
N LYS A 196 2.24 -1.82 -7.34
CA LYS A 196 3.14 -0.68 -7.13
C LYS A 196 4.03 -0.46 -8.35
N GLN A 197 4.59 -1.52 -8.94
CA GLN A 197 5.46 -1.40 -10.11
C GLN A 197 4.69 -0.95 -11.36
N SER A 198 3.49 -1.46 -11.59
CA SER A 198 2.59 -1.00 -12.66
C SER A 198 2.23 0.48 -12.49
N ILE A 199 1.88 0.89 -11.26
CA ILE A 199 1.64 2.30 -10.94
C ILE A 199 2.91 3.09 -11.23
N LEU A 200 4.08 2.71 -10.68
CA LEU A 200 5.35 3.39 -10.93
C LEU A 200 5.78 3.41 -12.39
N GLU A 201 5.38 2.46 -13.23
CA GLU A 201 5.61 2.48 -14.68
C GLU A 201 4.67 3.46 -15.37
N GLN A 202 3.41 3.53 -14.95
CA GLN A 202 2.46 4.57 -15.36
C GLN A 202 2.87 5.97 -14.85
N THR A 203 3.44 6.07 -13.64
CA THR A 203 3.97 7.30 -13.06
C THR A 203 5.39 7.61 -13.53
N ARG A 204 6.24 6.70 -13.97
CA ARG A 204 7.57 7.08 -14.50
C ARG A 204 7.45 7.89 -15.79
N SER A 205 6.44 7.61 -16.59
CA SER A 205 6.07 8.42 -17.76
C SER A 205 5.25 9.67 -17.39
N SER A 206 4.68 9.75 -16.18
CA SER A 206 3.72 10.79 -15.78
C SER A 206 4.10 11.61 -14.54
N GLU A 207 5.14 11.28 -13.78
CA GLU A 207 5.57 11.94 -12.54
C GLU A 207 6.56 13.05 -12.84
N ALA A 208 7.50 12.83 -13.79
CA ALA A 208 8.25 13.92 -14.38
C ALA A 208 7.29 14.94 -15.04
N VAL A 209 6.28 14.44 -15.76
CA VAL A 209 5.23 15.27 -16.36
C VAL A 209 4.36 15.95 -15.29
N TYR A 210 3.98 15.26 -14.22
CA TYR A 210 3.19 15.84 -13.12
C TYR A 210 3.98 16.90 -12.35
N GLN A 211 5.24 16.63 -12.00
CA GLN A 211 6.13 17.59 -11.35
C GLN A 211 6.39 18.80 -12.27
N GLN A 212 6.54 18.58 -13.58
CA GLN A 212 6.63 19.64 -14.57
C GLN A 212 5.33 20.47 -14.65
N LEU A 213 4.17 19.82 -14.73
CA LEU A 213 2.87 20.48 -14.80
C LEU A 213 2.52 21.22 -13.51
N LEU A 214 2.93 20.71 -12.34
CA LEU A 214 2.77 21.37 -11.05
C LEU A 214 3.68 22.60 -10.95
N ALA A 215 4.95 22.48 -11.35
CA ALA A 215 5.87 23.61 -11.39
C ALA A 215 5.40 24.70 -12.37
N GLN A 216 4.84 24.29 -13.51
CA GLN A 216 4.20 25.17 -14.49
C GLN A 216 3.00 25.91 -13.88
N ALA A 217 2.06 25.19 -13.26
CA ALA A 217 0.87 25.76 -12.63
C ALA A 217 1.23 26.76 -11.50
N LEU A 218 2.26 26.47 -10.70
CA LEU A 218 2.75 27.38 -9.67
C LEU A 218 3.42 28.63 -10.25
N ALA A 219 4.19 28.49 -11.33
CA ALA A 219 4.83 29.61 -12.00
C ALA A 219 3.79 30.54 -12.66
N GLU A 220 2.74 29.97 -13.25
CA GLU A 220 1.63 30.71 -13.85
C GLU A 220 0.85 31.50 -12.80
N LYS A 221 0.53 30.88 -11.65
CA LYS A 221 -0.07 31.58 -10.51
C LYS A 221 0.79 32.77 -10.05
N GLN A 222 2.09 32.56 -9.86
CA GLN A 222 2.99 33.64 -9.42
C GLN A 222 3.07 34.78 -10.44
N ALA A 223 3.02 34.46 -11.73
CA ALA A 223 2.98 35.48 -12.79
C ALA A 223 1.67 36.26 -12.77
N LEU A 224 0.52 35.61 -12.52
CA LEU A 224 -0.76 36.29 -12.31
C LEU A 224 -0.74 37.22 -11.09
N GLU A 225 -0.21 36.75 -9.96
CA GLU A 225 -0.08 37.57 -8.75
C GLU A 225 0.81 38.80 -8.99
N ARG A 226 1.94 38.65 -9.69
CA ARG A 226 2.77 39.79 -10.11
C ARG A 226 2.07 40.69 -11.12
N ALA A 227 1.29 40.15 -12.05
CA ALA A 227 0.57 40.95 -13.04
C ALA A 227 -0.48 41.88 -12.41
N ILE A 228 -1.10 41.47 -11.30
CA ILE A 228 -2.03 42.32 -10.54
C ILE A 228 -1.29 43.48 -9.86
N VAL A 229 -0.07 43.24 -9.37
CA VAL A 229 0.74 44.25 -8.67
C VAL A 229 1.48 45.20 -9.62
N GLU A 230 2.00 44.67 -10.73
CA GLU A 230 2.90 45.37 -11.67
C GLU A 230 2.23 45.69 -13.01
N GLY A 231 0.93 45.42 -13.15
CA GLY A 231 0.19 45.66 -14.39
C GLY A 231 0.14 47.15 -14.76
N VAL A 232 0.36 47.44 -16.05
CA VAL A 232 0.28 48.80 -16.59
C VAL A 232 -1.11 49.03 -17.16
N GLU A 233 -1.79 50.09 -16.72
CA GLU A 233 -3.07 50.53 -17.27
C GLU A 233 -2.88 50.97 -18.73
N ILE A 234 -3.63 50.36 -19.64
CA ILE A 234 -3.66 50.71 -21.08
C ILE A 234 -4.74 51.76 -21.35
N GLY A 235 -5.88 51.64 -20.68
CA GLY A 235 -7.00 52.57 -20.81
C GLY A 235 -8.37 51.89 -20.77
N PRO A 236 -9.46 52.66 -20.97
CA PRO A 236 -10.81 52.11 -21.03
C PRO A 236 -11.00 51.27 -22.29
N VAL A 237 -11.80 50.21 -22.17
CA VAL A 237 -12.18 49.31 -23.27
C VAL A 237 -13.68 49.06 -23.27
N LYS A 238 -14.27 48.96 -24.46
CA LYS A 238 -15.69 48.63 -24.66
C LYS A 238 -15.89 47.18 -25.06
N ARG A 239 -17.04 46.62 -24.70
CA ARG A 239 -17.44 45.28 -25.14
C ARG A 239 -17.27 45.11 -26.66
N GLY A 240 -16.60 44.04 -27.06
CA GLY A 240 -16.33 43.69 -28.46
C GLY A 240 -15.05 44.30 -29.04
N GLU A 241 -14.41 45.23 -28.35
CA GLU A 241 -13.12 45.78 -28.80
C GLU A 241 -12.02 44.72 -28.72
N PRO A 242 -11.14 44.62 -29.73
CA PRO A 242 -9.95 43.76 -29.68
C PRO A 242 -9.02 44.19 -28.54
N ILE A 243 -8.58 43.23 -27.73
CA ILE A 243 -7.68 43.48 -26.58
C ILE A 243 -6.33 42.76 -26.69
N ALA A 244 -6.28 41.64 -27.41
CA ALA A 244 -5.07 40.87 -27.66
C ALA A 244 -5.31 39.82 -28.75
N LEU A 245 -4.26 39.07 -29.09
CA LEU A 245 -4.36 37.86 -29.89
C LEU A 245 -4.14 36.62 -29.02
N VAL A 246 -4.79 35.51 -29.35
CA VAL A 246 -4.51 34.19 -28.79
C VAL A 246 -3.06 33.85 -29.11
N GLY A 247 -2.36 33.32 -28.11
CA GLY A 247 -0.96 33.01 -28.24
C GLY A 247 -0.56 31.73 -27.55
N ASN A 248 0.75 31.56 -27.45
CA ASN A 248 1.36 30.42 -26.80
C ASN A 248 2.56 30.90 -25.98
N THR A 249 2.54 30.63 -24.68
CA THR A 249 3.64 30.93 -23.77
C THR A 249 4.76 29.87 -23.80
N GLY A 250 4.66 28.88 -24.69
CA GLY A 250 5.74 27.97 -25.08
C GLY A 250 6.00 26.82 -24.10
N TYR A 251 6.22 25.63 -24.66
CA TYR A 251 6.76 24.44 -23.96
C TYR A 251 8.28 24.56 -23.81
N PRO A 252 8.90 24.15 -22.69
CA PRO A 252 8.34 23.50 -21.50
C PRO A 252 7.90 24.47 -20.38
N GLY A 253 7.69 25.76 -20.69
CA GLY A 253 7.45 26.81 -19.70
C GLY A 253 6.03 26.83 -19.14
N CYS A 254 5.16 27.69 -19.70
CA CYS A 254 3.84 27.96 -19.13
C CYS A 254 2.64 27.63 -20.00
N SER A 255 2.81 27.15 -21.22
CA SER A 255 1.70 26.58 -22.00
C SER A 255 2.15 25.37 -22.81
N THR A 256 1.25 24.39 -22.92
CA THR A 256 1.46 23.18 -23.74
C THR A 256 0.99 23.36 -25.19
N GLY A 257 0.38 24.49 -25.54
CA GLY A 257 -0.13 24.77 -26.89
C GLY A 257 -0.85 26.11 -27.00
N SER A 258 -1.11 26.60 -28.22
CA SER A 258 -1.83 27.87 -28.43
C SER A 258 -3.28 27.74 -27.93
N HIS A 259 -3.68 28.54 -26.93
CA HIS A 259 -5.05 28.61 -26.42
C HIS A 259 -5.23 29.88 -25.57
N LEU A 260 -6.48 30.29 -25.36
CA LEU A 260 -6.84 31.32 -24.39
C LEU A 260 -7.28 30.65 -23.08
N HIS A 261 -6.60 30.95 -21.98
CA HIS A 261 -7.13 30.70 -20.65
C HIS A 261 -7.86 31.96 -20.15
N PHE A 262 -9.18 31.85 -19.99
CA PHE A 262 -10.08 32.93 -19.58
C PHE A 262 -10.62 32.63 -18.17
N GLU A 263 -10.19 33.41 -17.18
CA GLU A 263 -10.70 33.30 -15.81
C GLU A 263 -11.41 34.58 -15.37
N ILE A 264 -12.42 34.43 -14.52
CA ILE A 264 -13.11 35.55 -13.86
C ILE A 264 -12.86 35.42 -12.36
N ARG A 265 -12.48 36.54 -11.74
CA ARG A 265 -12.36 36.66 -10.29
C ARG A 265 -13.35 37.68 -9.76
N ASN A 266 -14.07 37.30 -8.72
CA ASN A 266 -14.92 38.20 -7.94
C ASN A 266 -14.34 38.31 -6.54
N ASN A 267 -13.90 39.51 -6.13
CA ASN A 267 -13.22 39.75 -4.86
C ASN A 267 -12.06 38.76 -4.62
N ASN A 268 -11.26 38.55 -5.68
CA ASN A 268 -10.12 37.64 -5.72
C ASN A 268 -10.44 36.13 -5.61
N ALA A 269 -11.73 35.74 -5.56
CA ALA A 269 -12.16 34.35 -5.64
C ALA A 269 -12.47 33.95 -7.09
N TRP A 270 -12.03 32.76 -7.50
CA TRP A 270 -12.34 32.22 -8.83
C TRP A 270 -13.82 31.84 -8.93
N VAL A 271 -14.48 32.29 -9.98
CA VAL A 271 -15.90 32.02 -10.25
C VAL A 271 -16.08 31.44 -11.64
N ASP A 272 -17.12 30.62 -11.81
CA ASP A 272 -17.41 29.96 -13.08
C ASP A 272 -17.75 31.00 -14.17
N PRO A 273 -16.96 31.10 -15.27
CA PRO A 273 -17.26 32.02 -16.35
C PRO A 273 -18.62 31.78 -17.02
N ALA A 274 -19.18 30.57 -16.95
CA ALA A 274 -20.52 30.26 -17.48
C ALA A 274 -21.61 31.15 -16.89
N GLY A 275 -21.47 31.58 -15.64
CA GLY A 275 -22.43 32.46 -14.97
C GLY A 275 -22.50 33.87 -15.57
N TYR A 276 -21.43 34.30 -16.26
CA TYR A 276 -21.27 35.65 -16.80
C TYR A 276 -21.44 35.70 -18.31
N LEU A 277 -20.97 34.68 -19.02
CA LEU A 277 -21.03 34.61 -20.49
C LEU A 277 -22.46 34.39 -20.99
N SER A 278 -22.80 35.03 -22.11
CA SER A 278 -24.09 34.85 -22.78
C SER A 278 -24.27 33.41 -23.28
N GLY A 279 -25.50 32.89 -23.22
CA GLY A 279 -25.82 31.55 -23.72
C GLY A 279 -25.35 31.31 -25.16
N LYS A 280 -24.52 30.29 -25.37
CA LYS A 280 -23.95 29.92 -26.66
C LYS A 280 -23.75 28.41 -26.73
N THR A 281 -23.96 27.83 -27.91
CA THR A 281 -23.59 26.45 -28.20
C THR A 281 -22.15 26.41 -28.71
N ILE A 282 -21.28 25.74 -27.96
CA ILE A 282 -19.85 25.57 -28.29
C ILE A 282 -19.55 24.07 -28.42
N TYR A 283 -18.41 23.74 -29.03
CA TYR A 283 -17.94 22.36 -29.07
C TYR A 283 -17.09 22.08 -27.83
N ASP A 284 -17.47 21.09 -27.01
CA ASP A 284 -16.67 20.65 -25.88
C ASP A 284 -15.81 19.45 -26.28
N GLU A 285 -14.49 19.65 -26.27
CA GLU A 285 -13.50 18.60 -26.55
C GLU A 285 -13.50 17.50 -25.48
N GLN A 286 -13.92 17.80 -24.25
CA GLN A 286 -13.93 16.80 -23.18
C GLN A 286 -14.98 15.72 -23.41
N THR A 287 -16.18 16.12 -23.87
CA THR A 287 -17.27 15.20 -24.17
C THR A 287 -17.43 14.91 -25.67
N GLN A 288 -16.60 15.53 -26.51
CA GLN A 288 -16.65 15.47 -27.98
C GLN A 288 -18.03 15.81 -28.56
N SER A 289 -18.73 16.75 -27.94
CA SER A 289 -20.12 17.08 -28.27
C SER A 289 -20.41 18.57 -28.13
N ASN A 290 -21.50 19.01 -28.78
CA ASN A 290 -21.97 20.37 -28.64
C ASN A 290 -22.59 20.57 -27.25
N TRP A 291 -22.15 21.62 -26.56
CA TRP A 291 -22.64 22.01 -25.24
C TRP A 291 -23.16 23.44 -25.28
N THR A 292 -24.41 23.63 -24.87
CA THR A 292 -24.98 24.96 -24.65
C THR A 292 -24.64 25.43 -23.24
N VAL A 293 -23.86 26.50 -23.13
CA VAL A 293 -23.35 27.06 -21.89
C VAL A 293 -23.47 28.57 -21.90
N GLY A 294 -23.60 29.17 -20.71
CA GLY A 294 -23.76 30.60 -20.54
C GLY A 294 -25.16 30.94 -20.02
N SER A 295 -25.20 31.68 -18.92
CA SER A 295 -26.44 32.20 -18.32
C SER A 295 -26.41 33.70 -18.08
N GLY A 296 -25.31 34.38 -18.42
CA GLY A 296 -25.11 35.80 -18.19
C GLY A 296 -25.35 36.64 -19.44
N ASP A 297 -24.82 37.86 -19.43
CA ASP A 297 -25.00 38.87 -20.47
C ASP A 297 -23.69 39.29 -21.16
N TRP A 298 -22.54 38.77 -20.73
CA TRP A 298 -21.23 39.13 -21.27
C TRP A 298 -21.02 38.52 -22.66
N GLY A 299 -20.29 39.22 -23.52
CA GLY A 299 -19.83 38.66 -24.78
C GLY A 299 -18.84 37.53 -24.54
N TRP A 300 -18.75 36.61 -25.50
CA TRP A 300 -17.64 35.65 -25.51
C TRP A 300 -16.35 36.37 -25.94
N PRO A 301 -15.21 36.08 -25.31
CA PRO A 301 -13.94 36.71 -25.65
C PRO A 301 -13.38 36.24 -27.00
N LEU A 302 -13.86 35.11 -27.53
CA LEU A 302 -13.55 34.60 -28.86
C LEU A 302 -14.80 34.50 -29.73
N GLU A 303 -14.61 34.48 -31.05
CA GLU A 303 -15.67 34.31 -32.04
C GLU A 303 -15.86 32.84 -32.44
N ASP A 304 -17.03 32.53 -33.01
CA ASP A 304 -17.40 31.19 -33.44
C ASP A 304 -16.53 30.72 -34.62
N THR A 305 -16.18 29.44 -34.73
CA THR A 305 -16.57 28.33 -33.84
C THR A 305 -15.63 28.21 -32.64
N ILE A 306 -16.17 28.27 -31.43
CA ILE A 306 -15.42 28.12 -30.18
C ILE A 306 -15.33 26.64 -29.81
N ARG A 307 -14.11 26.18 -29.53
CA ARG A 307 -13.80 24.85 -29.00
C ARG A 307 -13.29 25.01 -27.57
N LEU A 308 -13.97 24.38 -26.61
CA LEU A 308 -13.58 24.38 -25.21
C LEU A 308 -12.75 23.13 -24.93
N THR A 309 -11.48 23.32 -24.58
CA THR A 309 -10.58 22.22 -24.21
C THR A 309 -10.66 21.92 -22.72
N GLN A 310 -10.83 22.96 -21.89
CA GLN A 310 -10.94 22.78 -20.45
C GLN A 310 -12.02 23.66 -19.80
N ARG A 311 -12.97 23.00 -19.10
CA ARG A 311 -14.02 23.65 -18.30
C ARG A 311 -13.48 24.18 -16.97
N PHE A 312 -14.23 25.07 -16.34
CA PHE A 312 -14.03 25.50 -14.94
C PHE A 312 -14.32 24.34 -13.98
N GLY A 313 -13.65 24.29 -12.83
CA GLY A 313 -13.90 23.28 -11.79
C GLY A 313 -13.07 22.02 -11.95
N HIS A 314 -13.55 20.90 -11.37
CA HIS A 314 -12.85 19.62 -11.45
C HIS A 314 -13.00 19.00 -12.84
N THR A 315 -11.91 19.02 -13.60
CA THR A 315 -11.74 18.35 -14.88
C THR A 315 -10.73 17.21 -14.77
N GLN A 316 -10.67 16.35 -15.79
CA GLN A 316 -9.71 15.22 -15.84
C GLN A 316 -8.22 15.65 -15.74
N TRP A 317 -7.90 16.93 -15.99
CA TRP A 317 -6.54 17.48 -15.87
C TRP A 317 -6.39 18.49 -14.73
N SER A 318 -7.47 18.86 -14.05
CA SER A 318 -7.48 19.90 -13.01
C SER A 318 -6.69 19.56 -11.75
N TYR A 319 -6.40 18.27 -11.53
CA TYR A 319 -5.63 17.77 -10.39
C TYR A 319 -4.22 18.39 -10.26
N ARG A 320 -3.70 19.01 -11.33
CA ARG A 320 -2.42 19.73 -11.35
C ARG A 320 -2.46 21.12 -10.69
N TYR A 321 -3.64 21.75 -10.56
CA TYR A 321 -3.80 23.08 -9.98
C TYR A 321 -3.98 23.00 -8.46
N THR A 322 -2.98 22.47 -7.74
CA THR A 322 -3.06 22.30 -6.28
C THR A 322 -3.28 23.64 -5.54
N TYR A 323 -2.87 24.76 -6.13
CA TYR A 323 -3.04 26.10 -5.55
C TYR A 323 -4.49 26.59 -5.48
N SER A 324 -5.39 26.04 -6.29
CA SER A 324 -6.81 26.38 -6.33
C SER A 324 -7.68 25.32 -5.64
N GLY A 325 -7.07 24.32 -5.00
CA GLY A 325 -7.80 23.15 -4.48
C GLY A 325 -8.09 22.10 -5.55
N GLY A 326 -7.30 22.05 -6.63
CA GLY A 326 -7.44 21.04 -7.69
C GLY A 326 -8.57 21.35 -8.67
N ILE A 327 -9.00 22.60 -8.77
CA ILE A 327 -9.96 23.08 -9.78
C ILE A 327 -9.24 23.84 -10.88
N HIS A 328 -9.74 23.73 -12.11
CA HIS A 328 -9.39 24.65 -13.16
C HIS A 328 -10.07 26.00 -12.92
N THR A 329 -9.30 27.09 -12.95
CA THR A 329 -9.75 28.43 -12.50
C THR A 329 -10.53 29.21 -13.55
N GLY A 330 -10.61 28.70 -14.78
CA GLY A 330 -11.26 29.37 -15.90
C GLY A 330 -11.68 28.42 -17.01
N PHE A 331 -11.79 28.96 -18.22
CA PHE A 331 -12.04 28.23 -19.46
C PHE A 331 -10.81 28.27 -20.36
N ASP A 332 -10.35 27.10 -20.79
CA ASP A 332 -9.37 26.99 -21.87
C ASP A 332 -10.12 26.82 -23.18
N MET A 333 -9.94 27.77 -24.08
CA MET A 333 -10.69 27.83 -25.33
C MET A 333 -9.81 28.19 -26.52
N LEU A 334 -10.25 27.72 -27.69
CA LEU A 334 -9.69 28.07 -28.99
C LEU A 334 -10.84 28.49 -29.92
N SER A 335 -10.53 29.31 -30.91
CA SER A 335 -11.43 29.58 -32.04
C SER A 335 -10.84 29.02 -33.31
N SER A 336 -11.68 28.41 -34.13
CA SER A 336 -11.29 27.98 -35.48
C SER A 336 -11.37 29.11 -36.52
N ALA A 337 -11.91 30.27 -36.16
CA ALA A 337 -12.19 31.36 -37.10
C ALA A 337 -11.29 32.59 -36.90
N SER A 338 -10.89 32.89 -35.66
CA SER A 338 -10.11 34.09 -35.36
C SER A 338 -9.33 33.96 -34.06
N ASP A 339 -8.07 34.37 -34.08
CA ASP A 339 -7.23 34.48 -32.88
C ASP A 339 -7.47 35.80 -32.12
N VAL A 340 -8.38 36.67 -32.57
CA VAL A 340 -8.63 37.95 -31.91
C VAL A 340 -9.42 37.76 -30.62
N ILE A 341 -8.83 38.17 -29.51
CA ILE A 341 -9.48 38.23 -28.20
C ILE A 341 -10.16 39.57 -28.06
N ARG A 342 -11.44 39.57 -27.68
CA ARG A 342 -12.26 40.76 -27.49
C ARG A 342 -12.72 40.93 -26.05
N ALA A 343 -12.95 42.18 -25.65
CA ALA A 343 -13.50 42.48 -24.33
C ALA A 343 -14.94 41.93 -24.20
N PRO A 344 -15.24 41.06 -23.22
CA PRO A 344 -16.55 40.49 -22.99
C PRO A 344 -17.53 41.51 -22.38
N LYS A 345 -16.99 42.50 -21.66
CA LYS A 345 -17.73 43.61 -21.04
C LYS A 345 -16.83 44.85 -20.96
N ASP A 346 -17.44 46.02 -20.89
CA ASP A 346 -16.77 47.30 -20.65
C ASP A 346 -15.91 47.26 -19.37
N GLY A 347 -14.78 47.96 -19.38
CA GLY A 347 -13.93 48.09 -18.20
C GLY A 347 -12.64 48.85 -18.47
N LYS A 348 -11.66 48.67 -17.60
CA LYS A 348 -10.30 49.21 -17.76
C LYS A 348 -9.32 48.08 -18.07
N LEU A 349 -8.63 48.20 -19.19
CA LEU A 349 -7.66 47.21 -19.66
C LEU A 349 -6.28 47.47 -19.05
N TYR A 350 -5.68 46.41 -18.53
CA TYR A 350 -4.31 46.38 -18.05
C TYR A 350 -3.49 45.34 -18.81
N SER A 351 -2.18 45.55 -18.86
CA SER A 351 -1.23 44.65 -19.49
C SER A 351 -0.08 44.33 -18.56
N SER A 352 0.35 43.08 -18.55
CA SER A 352 1.55 42.65 -17.86
C SER A 352 2.33 41.62 -18.68
N SER A 353 3.64 41.55 -18.44
CA SER A 353 4.54 40.56 -19.02
C SER A 353 5.46 40.06 -17.92
N GLN A 354 5.39 38.76 -17.65
CA GLN A 354 5.97 38.16 -16.46
C GLN A 354 6.78 36.93 -16.82
N VAL A 355 7.90 36.71 -16.14
CA VAL A 355 8.66 35.45 -16.26
C VAL A 355 7.80 34.33 -15.68
N CYS A 356 7.72 33.22 -16.40
CA CYS A 356 6.88 32.08 -16.10
C CYS A 356 7.60 30.80 -16.57
N GLY A 357 7.90 29.87 -15.65
CA GLY A 357 8.40 28.52 -15.93
C GLY A 357 9.64 28.44 -16.85
N GLY A 358 10.82 28.11 -16.30
CA GLY A 358 12.02 27.84 -17.13
C GLY A 358 12.56 29.02 -17.97
N GLY A 359 12.04 30.24 -17.77
CA GLY A 359 12.49 31.47 -18.44
C GLY A 359 11.55 32.03 -19.53
N SER A 360 10.41 31.38 -19.81
CA SER A 360 9.41 31.90 -20.76
C SER A 360 8.73 33.18 -20.22
N ILE A 361 8.24 34.04 -21.12
CA ILE A 361 7.48 35.24 -20.76
C ILE A 361 5.99 35.00 -21.02
N ILE A 362 5.18 34.98 -19.96
CA ILE A 362 3.72 35.02 -20.07
C ILE A 362 3.28 36.47 -20.22
N LYS A 363 2.54 36.76 -21.30
CA LYS A 363 1.81 38.01 -21.42
C LYS A 363 0.40 37.80 -20.89
N ILE A 364 -0.06 38.73 -20.09
CA ILE A 364 -1.36 38.69 -19.44
C ILE A 364 -2.06 40.01 -19.73
N LYS A 365 -3.30 39.95 -20.21
CA LYS A 365 -4.22 41.09 -20.15
C LYS A 365 -5.23 40.82 -19.05
N TYR A 366 -5.73 41.86 -18.41
CA TYR A 366 -6.90 41.75 -17.57
C TYR A 366 -7.74 43.01 -17.66
N ILE A 367 -9.06 42.85 -17.50
CA ILE A 367 -10.00 43.97 -17.49
C ILE A 367 -10.64 44.05 -16.11
N ASP A 368 -10.49 45.21 -15.47
CA ASP A 368 -11.24 45.56 -14.27
C ASP A 368 -12.62 46.10 -14.67
N HIS A 369 -13.67 45.38 -14.26
CA HIS A 369 -15.07 45.72 -14.52
C HIS A 369 -15.73 46.44 -13.35
N SER A 370 -14.96 46.95 -12.39
CA SER A 370 -15.39 47.53 -11.11
C SER A 370 -15.99 46.52 -10.11
N GLU A 371 -16.14 46.94 -8.86
CA GLU A 371 -16.72 46.14 -7.76
C GLU A 371 -15.96 44.83 -7.47
N GLY A 372 -14.65 44.82 -7.71
CA GLY A 372 -13.78 43.67 -7.46
C GLY A 372 -13.96 42.54 -8.49
N LEU A 373 -14.65 42.80 -9.60
CA LEU A 373 -14.85 41.86 -10.69
C LEU A 373 -13.82 42.07 -11.79
N VAL A 374 -12.95 41.08 -11.99
CA VAL A 374 -11.84 41.15 -12.93
C VAL A 374 -11.88 39.93 -13.86
N SER A 375 -11.68 40.15 -15.15
CA SER A 375 -11.46 39.08 -16.13
C SER A 375 -10.00 39.04 -16.55
N PHE A 376 -9.41 37.85 -16.59
CA PHE A 376 -8.02 37.65 -17.01
C PHE A 376 -7.95 36.86 -18.31
N TYR A 377 -6.95 37.21 -19.12
CA TYR A 377 -6.65 36.61 -20.41
C TYR A 377 -5.18 36.23 -20.42
N LEU A 378 -4.92 34.94 -20.32
CA LEU A 378 -3.58 34.38 -20.27
C LEU A 378 -3.19 33.82 -21.62
N HIS A 379 -1.88 33.63 -21.79
CA HIS A 379 -1.25 33.11 -23.00
C HIS A 379 -1.50 33.98 -24.25
N VAL A 380 -1.59 35.29 -24.09
CA VAL A 380 -1.89 36.22 -25.19
C VAL A 380 -0.62 36.75 -25.89
N GLN A 381 -0.76 37.37 -27.07
CA GLN A 381 0.34 38.00 -27.83
C GLN A 381 0.22 39.50 -28.00
#